data_AF-A0A6V7L970-F1
#
_entry.id   AF-A0A6V7L970-F1
#
_cell.length_a   1.000
_cell.length_b   1.000
_cell.length_c   1.000
_cell.angle_alpha   90.00
_cell.angle_beta   90.00
_cell.angle_gamma   90.00
#
_symmetry.space_group_name_H-M   'P 1'
#
loop_
_entity.id
_entity.type
_entity.pdbx_description
1 polymer ?
#
loop_
_entity_poly.entity_id
_entity_poly.type
_entity_poly.pdbx_seq_one_letter_code
_entity_poly.pdbx_strand_id
1 'polypeptide(L)'
;IISIRGHFPMSDDEKFKKFLVLGPLARYADDLHLAVKVLSAKCNDNLRLDEPIDITKLNIYYKDNVSSGFGLIPTDRDVRSTIHRAVEHFESLGVNITQ
;
A
#
# COMPACT_ATOMS: atom_id res chain seq x y z
N ILE A 1 5.66 9.06 9.96
CA ILE A 1 5.49 9.70 8.63
C ILE A 1 4.40 10.78 8.70
N ILE A 2 3.12 10.41 8.66
CA ILE A 2 2.00 11.35 8.86
C ILE A 2 1.63 11.35 10.34
N SER A 3 1.45 12.53 10.94
CA SER A 3 1.12 12.65 12.36
C SER A 3 -0.34 12.30 12.61
N ILE A 4 -0.58 11.42 13.59
CA ILE A 4 -1.92 11.11 14.11
C ILE A 4 -2.32 12.00 15.29
N ARG A 5 -1.52 13.03 15.62
CA ARG A 5 -1.77 13.90 16.76
C ARG A 5 -3.13 14.60 16.62
N GLY A 6 -3.99 14.44 17.62
CA GLY A 6 -5.34 14.98 17.62
C GLY A 6 -6.41 14.05 17.05
N HIS A 7 -6.03 12.86 16.58
CA HIS A 7 -6.97 11.82 16.14
C HIS A 7 -7.43 10.96 17.34
N PHE A 8 -8.68 10.46 17.28
CA PHE A 8 -9.22 9.49 18.25
C PHE A 8 -9.44 8.14 17.55
N PRO A 9 -9.05 7.00 18.16
CA PRO A 9 -8.42 6.86 19.48
C PRO A 9 -6.98 7.39 19.51
N MET A 10 -6.63 8.02 20.64
CA MET A 10 -5.26 8.42 20.95
C MET A 10 -4.71 7.44 21.99
N SER A 11 -3.50 6.93 21.75
CA SER A 11 -2.78 6.08 22.69
C SER A 11 -1.32 6.51 22.73
N ASP A 12 -0.76 6.53 23.94
CA ASP A 12 0.65 6.81 24.16
C ASP A 12 1.53 5.56 23.97
N ASP A 13 0.93 4.37 23.77
CA ASP A 13 1.67 3.15 23.46
C ASP A 13 2.39 3.28 22.10
N GLU A 14 3.72 3.17 22.11
CA GLU A 14 4.57 3.21 20.93
C GLU A 14 4.22 2.13 19.90
N LYS A 15 3.68 0.98 20.31
CA LYS A 15 3.17 -0.04 19.39
C LYS A 15 1.91 0.44 18.69
N PHE A 16 1.02 1.13 19.39
CA PHE A 16 -0.22 1.65 18.81
C PHE A 16 0.05 2.61 17.65
N LYS A 17 1.06 3.48 17.82
CA LYS A 17 1.53 4.41 16.79
C LYS A 17 2.06 3.73 15.52
N LYS A 18 2.33 2.41 15.55
CA LYS A 18 2.74 1.62 14.37
C LYS A 18 1.57 0.99 13.62
N PHE A 19 0.41 0.87 14.24
CA PHE A 19 -0.77 0.22 13.65
C PHE A 19 -1.82 1.22 13.19
N LEU A 20 -1.93 2.38 13.85
CA LEU A 20 -2.81 3.45 13.41
C LEU A 20 -2.04 4.47 12.56
N VAL A 21 -2.47 4.62 11.30
CA VAL A 21 -1.94 5.61 10.36
C VAL A 21 -3.08 6.40 9.73
N LEU A 22 -2.77 7.61 9.28
CA LEU A 22 -3.66 8.44 8.47
C LEU A 22 -3.07 8.57 7.07
N GLY A 23 -3.95 8.58 6.06
CA GLY A 23 -3.56 8.75 4.66
C GLY A 23 -4.68 9.43 3.86
N PRO A 24 -4.32 10.10 2.76
CA PRO A 24 -5.32 10.73 1.89
C PRO A 24 -6.07 9.67 1.09
N LEU A 25 -7.33 9.97 0.77
CA LEU A 25 -8.13 9.22 -0.21
C LEU A 25 -8.40 10.15 -1.40
N ALA A 26 -8.09 9.67 -2.60
CA ALA A 26 -8.31 10.40 -3.83
C ALA A 26 -8.76 9.47 -4.95
N ARG A 27 -9.37 10.04 -6.00
CA ARG A 27 -9.81 9.29 -7.18
C ARG A 27 -8.66 8.94 -8.12
N TYR A 28 -7.67 9.82 -8.23
CA TYR A 28 -6.53 9.68 -9.13
C TYR A 28 -5.23 9.51 -8.34
N ALA A 29 -4.31 8.70 -8.87
CA ALA A 29 -3.04 8.42 -8.21
C ALA A 29 -2.17 9.67 -8.07
N ASP A 30 -2.24 10.59 -9.05
CA ASP A 30 -1.44 11.82 -9.07
C ASP A 30 -1.78 12.75 -7.89
N ASP A 31 -3.05 12.77 -7.45
CA ASP A 31 -3.50 13.56 -6.29
C ASP A 31 -2.91 13.01 -4.97
N LEU A 32 -2.70 11.69 -4.88
CA LEU A 32 -2.14 11.06 -3.68
C LEU A 32 -0.71 11.54 -3.45
N HIS A 33 0.09 11.70 -4.51
CA HIS A 33 1.47 12.21 -4.41
C HIS A 33 1.50 13.59 -3.75
N LEU A 34 0.69 14.53 -4.25
CA LEU A 34 0.61 15.88 -3.70
C LEU A 34 0.08 15.88 -2.26
N ALA A 35 -1.00 15.12 -2.00
CA ALA A 35 -1.61 15.06 -0.68
C ALA A 35 -0.66 14.47 0.37
N VAL A 36 0.07 13.41 0.05
CA VAL A 36 1.06 12.81 0.95
C VAL A 36 2.17 13.81 1.27
N LYS A 37 2.69 14.55 0.29
CA LYS A 37 3.71 15.59 0.52
C LYS A 37 3.26 16.65 1.53
N VAL A 38 2.01 17.10 1.42
CA VAL A 38 1.43 18.07 2.37
C VAL A 38 1.28 17.45 3.76
N LEU A 39 0.72 16.26 3.87
CA LEU A 39 0.47 15.58 5.14
C LEU A 39 1.76 15.17 5.87
N SER A 40 2.83 14.90 5.12
CA SER A 40 4.14 14.55 5.65
C SER A 40 5.11 15.74 5.75
N ALA A 41 4.66 16.97 5.56
CA ALA A 41 5.54 18.15 5.52
C ALA A 41 6.37 18.38 6.80
N LYS A 42 5.93 17.83 7.94
CA LYS A 42 6.64 17.88 9.23
C LYS A 42 7.44 16.59 9.53
N CYS A 43 7.52 15.66 8.58
CA CYS A 43 8.32 14.45 8.71
C CYS A 43 9.79 14.80 8.45
N ASN A 44 10.68 14.38 9.36
CA ASN A 44 12.12 14.64 9.22
C ASN A 44 12.84 13.56 8.39
N ASP A 45 12.14 12.49 8.01
CA ASP A 45 12.69 11.39 7.22
C ASP A 45 12.61 11.73 5.73
N ASN A 46 13.64 11.33 4.96
CA ASN A 46 13.56 11.40 3.51
C ASN A 46 12.68 10.26 2.97
N LEU A 47 11.44 10.61 2.62
CA LEU A 47 10.44 9.65 2.12
C LEU A 47 10.62 9.28 0.65
N ARG A 48 11.53 9.94 -0.09
CA ARG A 48 11.82 9.69 -1.51
C ARG A 48 10.58 9.78 -2.42
N LEU A 49 9.61 10.64 -2.08
CA LEU A 49 8.34 10.74 -2.80
C LEU A 49 8.52 11.21 -4.26
N ASP A 50 9.47 12.10 -4.50
CA ASP A 50 9.74 12.65 -5.84
C ASP A 50 10.80 11.84 -6.62
N GLU A 51 11.26 10.71 -6.08
CA GLU A 51 12.23 9.87 -6.78
C GLU A 51 11.52 8.93 -7.78
N PRO A 52 11.82 9.02 -9.08
CA PRO A 52 11.21 8.15 -10.07
C PRO A 52 11.62 6.69 -9.84
N ILE A 53 10.67 5.78 -10.02
CA ILE A 53 10.89 4.33 -9.87
C ILE A 53 10.96 3.69 -11.26
N ASP A 54 12.02 2.91 -11.48
CA ASP A 54 12.14 2.04 -12.64
C ASP A 54 11.39 0.73 -12.37
N ILE A 55 10.21 0.60 -12.97
CA ILE A 55 9.32 -0.54 -12.75
C ILE A 55 9.95 -1.88 -13.14
N THR A 56 10.90 -1.89 -14.08
CA THR A 56 11.55 -3.12 -14.56
C THR A 56 12.48 -3.74 -13.53
N LYS A 57 12.85 -2.97 -12.50
CA LYS A 57 13.70 -3.42 -11.38
C LYS A 57 12.90 -3.87 -10.16
N LEU A 58 11.57 -3.84 -10.23
CA LEU A 58 10.71 -4.29 -9.15
C LEU A 58 10.59 -5.82 -9.14
N ASN A 59 10.50 -6.39 -7.94
CA ASN A 59 10.00 -7.74 -7.72
C ASN A 59 8.62 -7.62 -7.07
N ILE A 60 7.59 -8.11 -7.74
CA ILE A 60 6.22 -8.05 -7.23
C ILE A 60 5.86 -9.41 -6.65
N TYR A 61 5.46 -9.41 -5.39
CA TYR A 61 4.96 -10.57 -4.68
C TYR A 61 3.47 -10.40 -4.44
N TYR A 62 2.65 -11.37 -4.84
CA TYR A 62 1.20 -11.27 -4.69
C TYR A 62 0.61 -12.56 -4.14
N LYS A 63 -0.48 -12.43 -3.38
CA LYS A 63 -1.27 -13.57 -2.90
C LYS A 63 -2.72 -13.32 -3.22
N ASP A 64 -3.28 -14.15 -4.10
CA ASP A 64 -4.68 -14.04 -4.51
C ASP A 64 -5.62 -14.77 -3.55
N ASN A 65 -5.13 -15.74 -2.79
CA ASN A 65 -5.93 -16.46 -1.81
C ASN A 65 -5.15 -16.81 -0.56
N VAL A 66 -5.79 -16.67 0.58
CA VAL A 66 -5.27 -17.11 1.88
C VAL A 66 -5.90 -18.48 2.22
N SER A 67 -5.59 -19.52 1.45
CA SER A 67 -5.93 -20.92 1.81
C SER A 67 -4.81 -21.51 2.66
N SER A 68 -5.02 -22.36 3.68
CA SER A 68 -5.99 -23.46 3.83
C SER A 68 -6.29 -23.78 5.32
N GLY A 69 -6.27 -22.76 6.19
CA GLY A 69 -6.53 -22.94 7.62
C GLY A 69 -8.00 -23.23 7.94
N PHE A 70 -8.25 -24.11 8.92
CA PHE A 70 -9.59 -24.36 9.43
C PHE A 70 -10.25 -23.05 9.89
N GLY A 71 -11.46 -22.76 9.42
CA GLY A 71 -12.22 -21.55 9.77
C GLY A 71 -11.99 -20.32 8.88
N LEU A 72 -11.12 -20.40 7.86
CA LEU A 72 -10.94 -19.31 6.89
C LEU A 72 -11.89 -19.43 5.71
N ILE A 73 -12.50 -18.31 5.33
CA ILE A 73 -13.34 -18.20 4.13
C ILE A 73 -12.41 -17.93 2.93
N PRO A 74 -12.53 -18.68 1.84
CA PRO A 74 -11.77 -18.42 0.62
C PRO A 74 -12.00 -17.00 0.09
N THR A 75 -10.98 -16.42 -0.54
CA THR A 75 -11.12 -15.12 -1.20
C THR A 75 -12.07 -15.22 -2.39
N ASP A 76 -12.95 -14.23 -2.53
CA ASP A 76 -13.95 -14.17 -3.62
C ASP A 76 -13.28 -14.20 -5.01
N ARG A 77 -13.96 -14.80 -5.98
CA ARG A 77 -13.43 -14.97 -7.35
C ARG A 77 -13.16 -13.64 -8.04
N ASP A 78 -13.99 -12.63 -7.83
CA ASP A 78 -13.84 -11.33 -8.50
C ASP A 78 -12.63 -10.58 -7.95
N VAL A 79 -12.37 -10.70 -6.64
CA VAL A 79 -11.15 -10.17 -6.00
C VAL A 79 -9.92 -10.84 -6.57
N ARG A 80 -9.92 -12.17 -6.65
CA ARG A 80 -8.82 -12.95 -7.24
C ARG A 80 -8.57 -12.56 -8.68
N SER A 81 -9.60 -12.52 -9.50
CA SER A 81 -9.50 -12.13 -10.92
C SER A 81 -8.94 -10.71 -11.06
N THR A 82 -9.34 -9.78 -10.19
CA THR A 82 -8.82 -8.41 -10.21
C THR A 82 -7.33 -8.35 -9.88
N ILE A 83 -6.86 -9.14 -8.91
CA ILE A 83 -5.42 -9.26 -8.60
C ILE A 83 -4.66 -9.83 -9.80
N HIS A 84 -5.15 -10.91 -10.41
CA HIS A 84 -4.51 -11.52 -11.58
C HIS A 84 -4.43 -10.56 -12.77
N ARG A 85 -5.46 -9.75 -13.04
CA ARG A 85 -5.42 -8.71 -14.08
C ARG A 85 -4.33 -7.66 -13.83
N ALA A 86 -4.08 -7.29 -12.57
CA ALA A 86 -3.00 -6.37 -12.22
C ALA A 86 -1.63 -7.04 -12.42
N VAL A 87 -1.50 -8.31 -12.05
CA VAL A 87 -0.29 -9.11 -12.26
C VAL A 87 0.04 -9.22 -13.75
N GLU A 88 -0.92 -9.63 -14.58
CA GLU A 88 -0.76 -9.75 -16.05
C GLU A 88 -0.29 -8.42 -16.66
N HIS A 89 -0.79 -7.29 -16.16
CA HIS A 89 -0.34 -5.98 -16.60
C HIS A 89 1.15 -5.75 -16.28
N PHE A 90 1.60 -6.06 -15.07
CA PHE A 90 3.02 -5.93 -14.71
C PHE A 90 3.92 -6.94 -15.43
N GLU A 91 3.46 -8.17 -15.67
CA GLU A 91 4.16 -9.15 -16.49
C GLU A 91 4.36 -8.64 -17.92
N SER A 92 3.33 -8.01 -18.51
CA SER A 92 3.42 -7.42 -19.85
C SER A 92 4.46 -6.29 -19.96
N LEU A 93 4.84 -5.69 -18.82
CA LEU A 93 5.89 -4.67 -18.72
C LEU A 93 7.29 -5.27 -18.43
N GLY A 94 7.40 -6.60 -18.35
CA GLY A 94 8.67 -7.30 -18.12
C GLY A 94 9.12 -7.34 -16.66
N VAL A 95 8.22 -7.10 -15.70
CA VAL A 95 8.52 -7.11 -14.26
C VAL A 95 8.60 -8.55 -13.74
N ASN A 96 9.51 -8.81 -12.79
CA ASN A 96 9.58 -10.11 -12.13
C ASN A 96 8.41 -10.26 -11.14
N ILE A 97 7.60 -11.30 -11.36
CA ILE A 97 6.45 -11.64 -10.52
C ILE A 97 6.69 -12.96 -9.78
N THR A 98 6.32 -13.00 -8.51
CA THR A 98 6.29 -14.22 -7.69
C THR A 98 4.96 -14.29 -6.94
N GLN A 99 4.32 -15.47 -6.96
CA GLN A 99 3.11 -15.75 -6.17
C GLN A 99 3.46 -16.30 -4.78
#